data_AF-A4YDF9-F1
#
_entry.id   AF-A4YDF9-F1
#
_cell.length_a   1.000
_cell.length_b   1.000
_cell.length_c   1.000
_cell.angle_alpha   90.00
_cell.angle_beta   90.00
_cell.angle_gamma   90.00
#
_symmetry.space_group_name_H-M   'P 1'
#
loop_
_entity.id
_entity.type
_entity.pdbx_description
1 polymer ?
#
loop_
_entity_poly.entity_id
_entity_poly.type
_entity_poly.pdbx_seq_one_letter_code
_entity_poly.pdbx_strand_id
1 'polypeptide(L)'
;MGFEIIPGLRAVYRVEDQGMMKITGEDINIDLNKLQAFIKENFKIGQDEAKKLDMGDLLGFAMILDNLGIAVMGNYVVFVDAVKTNWNKVLEAFQGVTAQ
;
A
#
# COMPACT_ATOMS: atom_id res chain seq x y z
N MET A 1 -10.06 -11.54 -7.98
CA MET A 1 -10.51 -11.43 -6.57
C MET A 1 -9.28 -11.14 -5.74
N GLY A 2 -9.21 -10.04 -5.00
CA GLY A 2 -7.95 -9.69 -4.33
C GLY A 2 -8.16 -9.04 -2.98
N PHE A 3 -8.54 -7.76 -2.98
CA PHE A 3 -8.47 -6.96 -1.77
C PHE A 3 -9.71 -7.03 -0.87
N GLU A 4 -10.88 -7.45 -1.37
CA GLU A 4 -12.10 -7.53 -0.55
C GLU A 4 -12.05 -8.57 0.57
N ILE A 5 -11.06 -9.47 0.53
CA ILE A 5 -10.82 -10.43 1.63
C ILE A 5 -10.27 -9.76 2.89
N ILE A 6 -9.82 -8.50 2.80
CA ILE A 6 -9.16 -7.76 3.88
C ILE A 6 -10.23 -7.22 4.84
N PRO A 7 -10.30 -7.71 6.09
CA PRO A 7 -11.17 -7.11 7.10
C PRO A 7 -10.75 -5.67 7.34
N GLY A 8 -11.71 -4.74 7.45
CA GLY A 8 -11.40 -3.32 7.65
C GLY A 8 -10.87 -2.61 6.40
N LEU A 9 -10.96 -3.21 5.21
CA LEU A 9 -10.65 -2.52 3.95
C LEU A 9 -11.48 -1.23 3.84
N ARG A 10 -10.80 -0.11 3.56
CA ARG A 10 -11.43 1.17 3.26
C ARG A 10 -11.40 1.46 1.78
N ALA A 11 -10.21 1.43 1.17
CA ALA A 11 -10.06 1.72 -0.25
C ALA A 11 -8.80 1.10 -0.84
N VAL A 12 -8.79 0.92 -2.15
CA VAL A 12 -7.62 0.47 -2.92
C VAL A 12 -7.40 1.40 -4.08
N TYR A 13 -6.16 1.81 -4.27
CA TYR A 13 -5.71 2.60 -5.39
C TYR A 13 -4.54 1.91 -6.08
N ARG A 14 -4.40 2.15 -7.38
CA ARG A 14 -3.23 1.77 -8.16
C ARG A 14 -2.46 3.04 -8.54
N VAL A 15 -1.16 3.03 -8.29
CA VAL A 15 -0.23 4.08 -8.68
C VAL A 15 0.06 3.94 -10.17
N GLU A 16 -0.14 5.03 -10.90
CA GLU A 16 0.21 5.17 -12.32
C GLU A 16 1.11 6.38 -12.52
N ASP A 17 1.67 6.56 -13.72
CA ASP A 17 2.65 7.62 -13.98
C ASP A 17 2.11 9.03 -13.68
N GLN A 18 0.83 9.26 -14.00
CA GLN A 18 0.17 10.57 -13.88
C GLN A 18 -0.67 10.74 -12.61
N GLY A 19 -0.76 9.73 -11.73
CA GLY A 19 -1.58 9.84 -10.54
C GLY A 19 -1.88 8.51 -9.85
N MET A 20 -2.96 8.49 -9.08
CA MET A 20 -3.49 7.28 -8.46
C MET A 20 -4.91 7.02 -8.95
N MET A 21 -5.14 5.83 -9.51
CA MET A 21 -6.45 5.37 -9.97
C MET A 21 -7.13 4.57 -8.87
N LYS A 22 -8.37 4.91 -8.51
CA LYS A 22 -9.16 4.12 -7.56
C LYS A 22 -9.55 2.78 -8.20
N ILE A 23 -9.30 1.70 -7.47
CA ILE A 23 -9.68 0.33 -7.86
C ILE A 23 -11.00 -0.07 -7.20
N THR A 24 -11.12 0.11 -5.88
CA THR A 24 -12.34 -0.19 -5.12
C THR A 24 -12.37 0.55 -3.78
N GLY A 25 -13.54 0.54 -3.13
CA GLY A 25 -13.77 1.09 -1.79
C GLY A 25 -14.18 2.56 -1.77
N GLU A 26 -14.08 3.17 -0.59
CA GLU A 26 -14.60 4.50 -0.29
C GLU A 26 -13.69 5.63 -0.79
N ASP A 27 -14.24 6.84 -0.84
CA ASP A 27 -13.46 8.06 -1.05
C ASP A 27 -12.64 8.39 0.20
N ILE A 28 -11.33 8.44 0.04
CA ILE A 28 -10.41 8.81 1.11
C ILE A 28 -10.15 10.31 1.00
N ASN A 29 -10.38 11.03 2.09
CA ASN A 29 -10.13 12.47 2.17
C ASN A 29 -8.62 12.76 2.36
N ILE A 30 -7.81 12.42 1.35
CA ILE A 30 -6.36 12.63 1.30
C ILE A 30 -5.99 13.20 -0.07
N ASP A 31 -5.03 14.12 -0.10
CA ASP A 31 -4.41 14.59 -1.34
C ASP A 31 -3.57 13.46 -1.96
N LEU A 32 -4.15 12.78 -2.96
CA LEU A 32 -3.53 11.62 -3.62
C LEU A 32 -2.22 11.96 -4.34
N ASN A 33 -2.07 13.19 -4.83
CA ASN A 33 -0.83 13.61 -5.50
C ASN A 33 0.31 13.74 -4.50
N LYS A 34 0.04 14.34 -3.33
CA LYS A 34 1.02 14.40 -2.24
C LYS A 34 1.34 13.01 -1.72
N LEU A 35 0.32 12.15 -1.53
CA LEU A 35 0.55 10.79 -1.09
C LEU A 35 1.43 10.01 -2.08
N GLN A 36 1.18 10.13 -3.38
CA GLN A 36 2.01 9.49 -4.40
C GLN A 36 3.47 9.94 -4.31
N ALA A 37 3.71 11.24 -4.09
CA ALA A 37 5.06 11.77 -3.90
C ALA A 37 5.74 11.17 -2.66
N PHE A 38 5.05 11.14 -1.51
CA PHE A 38 5.57 10.52 -0.29
C PHE A 38 5.86 9.03 -0.46
N ILE A 39 4.99 8.29 -1.16
CA ILE A 39 5.19 6.86 -1.41
C ILE A 39 6.45 6.64 -2.26
N LYS A 40 6.62 7.41 -3.34
CA LYS A 40 7.79 7.32 -4.22
C LYS A 40 9.09 7.63 -3.47
N GLU A 41 9.08 8.67 -2.63
CA GLU A 41 10.23 9.06 -1.82
C GLU A 41 10.58 7.99 -0.78
N ASN A 42 9.58 7.51 -0.01
CA ASN A 42 9.78 6.46 0.99
C ASN A 42 10.28 5.16 0.38
N PHE A 43 9.76 4.77 -0.79
CA PHE A 43 10.22 3.57 -1.48
C PHE A 43 11.68 3.72 -1.93
N LYS A 44 12.06 4.88 -2.48
CA LYS A 44 13.45 5.17 -2.85
C LYS A 44 14.40 5.08 -1.65
N ILE A 45 14.06 5.74 -0.55
CA ILE A 45 14.86 5.72 0.68
C ILE A 45 14.97 4.28 1.21
N GLY A 46 13.84 3.58 1.33
CA GLY A 46 13.82 2.20 1.83
C GLY A 46 14.64 1.24 0.96
N GLN A 47 14.61 1.41 -0.37
CA GLN A 47 15.42 0.63 -1.30
C GLN A 47 16.92 0.91 -1.14
N ASP A 48 17.30 2.17 -0.93
CA ASP A 48 18.69 2.55 -0.70
C ASP A 48 19.21 1.99 0.65
N GLU A 49 18.38 2.00 1.69
CA GLU A 49 18.71 1.40 2.99
C GLU A 49 18.78 -0.14 2.94
N ALA A 50 17.84 -0.79 2.24
CA ALA A 50 17.83 -2.25 2.09
C ALA A 50 19.13 -2.75 1.41
N LYS A 51 19.63 -2.02 0.42
CA LYS A 51 20.93 -2.31 -0.22
C LYS A 51 22.11 -2.15 0.72
N LYS A 52 22.12 -1.11 1.56
CA LYS A 52 23.20 -0.89 2.55
C LYS A 52 23.24 -2.00 3.61
N LEU A 53 22.08 -2.57 3.94
CA LEU A 53 21.91 -3.60 4.96
C LEU A 53 21.97 -5.04 4.40
N ASP A 54 22.22 -5.22 3.10
CA ASP A 54 22.21 -6.52 2.41
C ASP A 54 20.89 -7.30 2.61
N MET A 55 19.76 -6.59 2.64
CA MET A 55 18.41 -7.15 2.85
C MET A 55 17.69 -7.50 1.55
N GLY A 56 18.33 -7.30 0.39
CA GLY A 56 17.73 -7.47 -0.93
C GLY A 56 16.83 -6.30 -1.33
N ASP A 57 15.80 -6.60 -2.13
CA ASP A 57 14.89 -5.59 -2.66
C ASP A 57 13.74 -5.27 -1.70
N LEU A 58 13.39 -3.98 -1.59
CA LEU A 58 12.21 -3.56 -0.84
C LEU A 58 10.96 -3.93 -1.63
N LEU A 59 10.16 -4.86 -1.11
CA LEU A 59 8.93 -5.29 -1.78
C LEU A 59 7.77 -4.30 -1.58
N GLY A 60 7.78 -3.58 -0.46
CA GLY A 60 6.69 -2.70 -0.04
C GLY A 60 6.86 -2.28 1.41
N PHE A 61 5.91 -1.49 1.90
CA PHE A 61 5.89 -1.03 3.29
C PHE A 61 4.47 -0.75 3.76
N ALA A 62 4.28 -0.68 5.06
CA ALA A 62 3.03 -0.26 5.67
C ALA A 62 3.28 0.94 6.60
N MET A 63 2.37 1.91 6.57
CA MET A 63 2.32 3.05 7.49
C MET A 63 1.05 2.92 8.32
N ILE A 64 1.19 2.98 9.64
CA ILE A 64 0.07 2.88 10.58
C ILE A 64 -0.01 4.20 11.35
N LEU A 65 -1.14 4.90 11.20
CA LEU A 65 -1.40 6.18 11.84
C LEU A 65 -2.72 6.12 12.59
N ASP A 66 -2.65 6.04 13.93
CA ASP A 66 -3.79 5.84 14.82
C ASP A 66 -4.68 4.67 14.36
N ASN A 67 -5.78 4.97 13.68
CA ASN A 67 -6.77 4.01 13.18
C ASN A 67 -6.68 3.77 11.67
N LEU A 68 -5.81 4.47 10.94
CA LEU A 68 -5.63 4.33 9.50
C LEU A 68 -4.36 3.54 9.20
N GLY A 69 -4.49 2.45 8.46
CA GLY A 69 -3.37 1.73 7.86
C GLY A 69 -3.27 2.06 6.37
N ILE A 70 -2.06 2.29 5.88
CA ILE A 70 -1.74 2.44 4.46
C ILE A 70 -0.68 1.40 4.13
N ALA A 71 -1.04 0.38 3.34
CA ALA A 71 -0.12 -0.64 2.87
C ALA A 71 0.21 -0.39 1.40
N VAL A 72 1.49 -0.46 1.04
CA VAL A 72 1.99 -0.24 -0.31
C VAL A 72 2.82 -1.45 -0.72
N MET A 73 2.49 -2.05 -1.86
CA MET A 73 3.26 -3.15 -2.45
C MET A 73 3.05 -3.18 -3.96
N GLY A 74 4.14 -3.34 -4.73
CA GLY A 74 4.09 -3.16 -6.18
C GLY A 74 3.58 -1.77 -6.55
N ASN A 75 2.56 -1.69 -7.39
CA ASN A 75 1.87 -0.45 -7.76
C ASN A 75 0.54 -0.26 -7.02
N TYR A 76 0.25 -1.01 -5.95
CA TYR A 76 -1.00 -0.91 -5.23
C TYR A 76 -0.83 -0.22 -3.87
N VAL A 77 -1.83 0.58 -3.51
CA VAL A 77 -1.97 1.24 -2.20
C VAL A 77 -3.31 0.84 -1.61
N VAL A 78 -3.27 0.24 -0.42
CA VAL A 78 -4.44 -0.26 0.28
C VAL A 78 -4.62 0.54 1.57
N PHE A 79 -5.78 1.15 1.71
CA PHE A 79 -6.20 1.84 2.93
C PHE A 79 -7.08 0.92 3.75
N VAL A 80 -6.81 0.86 5.03
CA VAL A 80 -7.53 -0.02 5.96
C VAL A 80 -7.77 0.66 7.31
N ASP A 81 -8.74 0.18 8.06
CA ASP A 81 -8.87 0.45 9.50
C ASP A 81 -7.82 -0.39 10.23
N ALA A 82 -6.74 0.24 10.72
CA ALA A 82 -5.59 -0.44 11.30
C ALA A 82 -5.94 -1.31 12.53
N VAL A 83 -7.02 -0.97 13.24
CA VAL A 83 -7.46 -1.68 14.45
C VAL A 83 -8.29 -2.91 14.09
N LYS A 84 -9.05 -2.85 12.99
CA LYS A 84 -9.90 -3.96 12.53
C LYS A 84 -9.23 -4.88 11.52
N THR A 85 -8.05 -4.53 11.03
CA THR A 85 -7.40 -5.23 9.93
C THR A 85 -6.64 -6.46 10.35
N ASN A 86 -6.78 -7.52 9.56
CA ASN A 86 -5.86 -8.65 9.58
C ASN A 86 -4.76 -8.44 8.52
N TRP A 87 -3.55 -8.09 8.96
CA TRP A 87 -2.41 -7.81 8.09
C TRP A 87 -1.95 -9.01 7.25
N ASN A 88 -2.20 -10.25 7.71
CA ASN A 88 -1.92 -11.43 6.89
C ASN A 88 -2.82 -11.47 5.65
N LYS A 89 -4.09 -11.05 5.77
CA LYS A 89 -5.01 -10.94 4.63
C LYS A 89 -4.60 -9.84 3.66
N VAL A 90 -3.97 -8.76 4.15
CA VAL A 90 -3.38 -7.73 3.30
C VAL A 90 -2.25 -8.32 2.44
N LEU A 91 -1.35 -9.10 3.05
CA LEU A 91 -0.25 -9.76 2.33
C LEU A 91 -0.74 -10.80 1.32
N GLU A 92 -1.70 -11.65 1.71
CA GLU A 92 -2.34 -12.62 0.81
C GLU A 92 -2.98 -11.91 -0.40
N ALA A 93 -3.68 -10.79 -0.16
CA ALA A 93 -4.30 -10.03 -1.23
C ALA A 93 -3.27 -9.44 -2.20
N PHE A 94 -2.15 -8.90 -1.69
CA PHE A 94 -1.06 -8.43 -2.53
C PHE A 94 -0.46 -9.55 -3.36
N GLN A 95 -0.10 -10.68 -2.75
CA GLN A 95 0.45 -11.85 -3.46
C GLN A 95 -0.48 -12.31 -4.59
N GLY A 96 -1.79 -12.32 -4.34
CA GLY A 96 -2.78 -12.70 -5.34
C GLY A 96 -2.82 -11.78 -6.57
N VAL A 97 -2.47 -10.50 -6.43
CA VAL A 97 -2.51 -9.51 -7.53
C VAL A 97 -1.14 -9.19 -8.13
N THR A 98 -0.04 -9.46 -7.43
CA THR A 98 1.33 -9.24 -7.95
C THR A 98 1.91 -10.48 -8.62
N ALA A 99 1.33 -11.66 -8.41
CA ALA A 99 1.68 -12.90 -9.10
C ALA A 99 0.95 -13.09 -10.45
N GLN A 100 0.08 -12.14 -10.85
CA GLN A 100 -0.62 -12.09 -12.13
C GLN A 100 0.07 -11.10 -13.08
#